data_AF-A0A166LBQ5-F1
#
_entry.id   AF-A0A166LBQ5-F1
#
_cell.length_a   1.000
_cell.length_b   1.000
_cell.length_c   1.000
_cell.angle_alpha   90.00
_cell.angle_beta   90.00
_cell.angle_gamma   90.00
#
_symmetry.space_group_name_H-M   'P 1'
#
loop_
_entity.id
_entity.type
_entity.pdbx_description
1 polymer ?
#
loop_
_entity_poly.entity_id
_entity_poly.type
_entity_poly.pdbx_seq_one_letter_code
_entity_poly.pdbx_strand_id
1 'polypeptide(L)'
;MPSRTDTSVNHRFVSYRSSPTTQSRVGLVDNAEKEVAEVIGYSDLFQIIEAHPDLAADHVFKTGPPIPLSTVEILAPLTGRDVLCIGKNYIAHAAEFHKSGYDNSDKNEQPDFPVLFTKRHTSIVATGHPIYTHPNVTQSLDYEGELGIILGRPGLSVSKEDAWGHVWGAVVLNDVTARERQRDHKQFYVGKSLDTFCPMGPYVIPSSSLDFTKLHLTTTVNGEVRQSQNTSELIFDIPTLIATASMGVSIQPGDIIATGTPVGVGMGMNPKVWLQDGDTVEVSIPPLGTLRNPVSSKPLSPVQPGRKALPQGNVPDIDRVTLNGKPIHAEVSGPESAPAILFIHGLGGSLNFYHPAISALGLDKTHRLVLFDLEGHGRSPLSSSELSIAGFAADAKALLDHLGLKKAHVVGHSMGGLVATTFAATYPDVVDNLLLVGATKSFAEAGKQALTGRAKTVRESGLDPVAAQILVGGLAELTKSSKPLVKSYVKLSITTSPPEGYALACLGLAAASEPDYSKISAGKTVILAGKEDKTSPAATTEFLHEQIKGSEIIWLENVGHWHGVEDVEGTANALKSIL
;
A
#
# COMPACT_ATOMS: atom_id res chain seq x y z
N MET A 1 -43.10 -0.22 10.52
CA MET A 1 -42.35 -0.28 9.24
C MET A 1 -41.00 0.34 9.49
N PRO A 2 -39.88 -0.41 9.43
CA PRO A 2 -38.57 0.20 9.52
C PRO A 2 -38.28 0.93 8.21
N SER A 3 -37.84 2.18 8.33
CA SER A 3 -37.44 3.04 7.23
C SER A 3 -36.33 2.39 6.40
N ARG A 4 -36.50 2.38 5.08
CA ARG A 4 -35.45 2.07 4.10
C ARG A 4 -34.15 2.76 4.49
N THR A 5 -33.13 1.96 4.80
CA THR A 5 -31.74 2.40 4.84
C THR A 5 -31.37 2.89 3.45
N ASP A 6 -30.87 4.11 3.38
CA ASP A 6 -30.28 4.70 2.18
C ASP A 6 -29.02 3.90 1.81
N THR A 7 -29.07 3.15 0.71
CA THR A 7 -28.02 2.21 0.28
C THR A 7 -27.10 2.78 -0.80
N SER A 8 -26.97 4.11 -0.91
CA SER A 8 -25.91 4.65 -1.76
C SER A 8 -24.55 4.36 -1.11
N VAL A 9 -23.76 3.49 -1.74
CA VAL A 9 -22.34 3.32 -1.40
C VAL A 9 -21.68 4.68 -1.61
N ASN A 10 -21.32 5.36 -0.52
CA ASN A 10 -20.60 6.61 -0.59
C ASN A 10 -19.19 6.35 -0.05
N HIS A 11 -18.19 6.35 -0.92
CA HIS A 11 -16.81 6.18 -0.50
C HIS A 11 -16.33 7.43 0.23
N ARG A 12 -16.36 7.39 1.56
CA ARG A 12 -15.76 8.42 2.40
C ARG A 12 -14.44 7.89 2.95
N PHE A 13 -13.35 8.22 2.27
CA PHE A 13 -12.01 7.76 2.67
C PHE A 13 -11.45 8.60 3.82
N VAL A 14 -10.82 7.92 4.77
CA VAL A 14 -10.05 8.53 5.86
C VAL A 14 -8.70 7.84 5.97
N SER A 15 -7.64 8.62 6.16
CA SER A 15 -6.35 8.11 6.61
C SER A 15 -6.33 8.15 8.14
N TYR A 16 -5.96 7.06 8.80
CA TYR A 16 -6.01 6.99 10.27
C TYR A 16 -4.93 6.10 10.86
N ARG A 17 -4.72 6.21 12.17
CA ARG A 17 -3.90 5.30 12.98
C ARG A 17 -4.73 4.78 14.16
N SER A 18 -4.69 3.47 14.39
CA SER A 18 -5.32 2.82 15.54
C SER A 18 -4.28 2.25 16.50
N SER A 19 -4.37 2.57 17.78
CA SER A 19 -3.54 1.93 18.82
C SER A 19 -3.82 0.41 18.88
N PRO A 20 -2.81 -0.46 19.05
CA PRO A 20 -1.41 -0.20 19.35
C PRO A 20 -0.51 0.02 18.12
N THR A 21 -1.08 -0.02 16.91
CA THR A 21 -0.30 0.11 15.67
C THR A 21 0.18 1.55 15.48
N THR A 22 1.43 1.72 15.06
CA THR A 22 1.99 3.03 14.71
C THR A 22 1.91 3.33 13.21
N GLN A 23 1.45 2.36 12.41
CA GLN A 23 1.33 2.49 10.97
C GLN A 23 0.06 3.24 10.58
N SER A 24 0.15 4.07 9.54
CA SER A 24 -1.02 4.63 8.86
C SER A 24 -1.81 3.50 8.19
N ARG A 25 -3.12 3.69 8.12
CA ARG A 25 -4.08 2.88 7.36
C ARG A 25 -5.01 3.81 6.59
N VAL A 26 -5.71 3.24 5.62
CA VAL A 26 -6.81 3.89 4.89
C VAL A 26 -8.10 3.11 5.14
N GLY A 27 -9.18 3.82 5.41
CA GLY A 27 -10.47 3.23 5.75
C GLY A 27 -11.63 3.96 5.09
N LEU A 28 -12.79 3.29 5.09
CA LEU A 28 -14.08 3.87 4.71
C LEU A 28 -14.88 4.22 5.95
N VAL A 29 -15.32 5.47 6.03
CA VAL A 29 -16.14 6.00 7.13
C VAL A 29 -17.61 5.90 6.77
N ASP A 30 -18.44 5.50 7.73
CA ASP A 30 -19.88 5.46 7.53
C ASP A 30 -20.49 6.86 7.41
N ASN A 31 -21.70 6.95 6.84
CA ASN A 31 -22.38 8.24 6.64
C ASN A 31 -22.64 8.99 7.96
N ALA A 32 -22.77 8.27 9.09
CA ALA A 32 -22.99 8.86 10.40
C ALA A 32 -21.69 9.31 11.10
N GLU A 33 -20.52 9.08 10.50
CA GLU A 33 -19.19 9.43 11.04
C GLU A 33 -18.92 8.82 12.43
N LYS A 34 -19.33 7.56 12.61
CA LYS A 34 -19.19 6.81 13.87
C LYS A 34 -18.18 5.70 13.77
N GLU A 35 -18.01 5.11 12.60
CA GLU A 35 -17.20 3.92 12.40
C GLU A 35 -16.31 4.06 11.18
N VAL A 36 -15.14 3.41 11.24
CA VAL A 36 -14.22 3.26 10.11
C VAL A 36 -13.93 1.78 9.88
N ALA A 37 -14.02 1.35 8.64
CA ALA A 37 -13.64 0.01 8.22
C ALA A 37 -12.36 0.07 7.36
N GLU A 38 -11.29 -0.61 7.78
CA GLU A 38 -10.01 -0.66 7.05
C GLU A 38 -10.22 -1.21 5.64
N VAL A 39 -9.66 -0.55 4.62
CA VAL A 39 -9.68 -1.07 3.25
C VAL A 39 -8.54 -2.08 3.09
N ILE A 40 -8.88 -3.36 2.92
CA ILE A 40 -7.90 -4.45 2.88
C ILE A 40 -7.12 -4.41 1.56
N GLY A 41 -5.80 -4.54 1.65
CA GLY A 41 -4.89 -4.59 0.51
C GLY A 41 -4.21 -3.25 0.19
N TYR A 42 -4.57 -2.18 0.91
CA TYR A 42 -3.99 -0.84 0.72
C TYR A 42 -3.53 -0.27 2.07
N SER A 43 -2.32 0.30 2.10
CA SER A 43 -1.77 0.93 3.31
C SER A 43 -2.02 2.44 3.38
N ASP A 44 -2.27 3.08 2.24
CA ASP A 44 -2.51 4.52 2.12
C ASP A 44 -3.40 4.86 0.92
N LEU A 45 -3.85 6.11 0.87
CA LEU A 45 -4.76 6.59 -0.18
C LEU A 45 -4.07 6.72 -1.55
N PHE A 46 -2.74 6.88 -1.63
CA PHE A 46 -2.05 6.90 -2.92
C PHE A 46 -2.22 5.57 -3.64
N GLN A 47 -2.07 4.45 -2.94
CA GLN A 47 -2.23 3.12 -3.54
C GLN A 47 -3.66 2.90 -4.07
N ILE A 48 -4.68 3.44 -3.40
CA ILE A 48 -6.06 3.36 -3.88
C ILE A 48 -6.22 4.20 -5.15
N ILE A 49 -5.71 5.43 -5.17
CA ILE A 49 -5.78 6.32 -6.34
C ILE A 49 -5.07 5.68 -7.54
N GLU A 50 -3.89 5.10 -7.33
CA GLU A 50 -3.09 4.47 -8.39
C GLU A 50 -3.73 3.18 -8.91
N ALA A 51 -4.34 2.36 -8.03
CA ALA A 51 -5.01 1.12 -8.43
C ALA A 51 -6.39 1.35 -9.05
N HIS A 52 -7.09 2.42 -8.65
CA HIS A 52 -8.45 2.75 -9.08
C HIS A 52 -8.54 4.20 -9.58
N PRO A 53 -7.87 4.55 -10.70
CA PRO A 53 -7.88 5.91 -11.23
C PRO A 53 -9.28 6.38 -11.67
N ASP A 54 -10.17 5.44 -12.02
CA ASP A 54 -11.55 5.70 -12.45
C ASP A 54 -12.56 5.06 -11.47
N LEU A 55 -12.40 5.36 -10.18
CA LEU A 55 -13.23 4.74 -9.15
C LEU A 55 -14.72 5.02 -9.37
N ALA A 56 -15.47 4.00 -9.75
CA ALA A 56 -16.91 4.05 -9.92
C ALA A 56 -17.62 4.15 -8.56
N ALA A 57 -18.72 4.90 -8.49
CA ALA A 57 -19.47 5.12 -7.26
C ALA A 57 -20.04 3.82 -6.65
N ASP A 58 -20.25 2.79 -7.45
CA ASP A 58 -20.75 1.47 -7.04
C ASP A 58 -19.65 0.44 -6.72
N HIS A 59 -18.37 0.83 -6.79
CA HIS A 59 -17.26 -0.05 -6.45
C HIS A 59 -17.36 -0.54 -4.99
N VAL A 60 -17.14 -1.83 -4.75
CA VAL A 60 -17.18 -2.39 -3.40
C VAL A 60 -15.77 -2.78 -2.97
N PHE A 61 -15.22 -2.04 -2.02
CA PHE A 61 -13.96 -2.40 -1.39
C PHE A 61 -14.14 -3.55 -0.40
N LYS A 62 -13.17 -4.46 -0.37
CA LYS A 62 -13.05 -5.43 0.71
C LYS A 62 -12.58 -4.72 1.98
N THR A 63 -13.35 -4.80 3.05
CA THR A 63 -13.02 -4.14 4.31
C THR A 63 -12.80 -5.10 5.47
N GLY A 64 -12.02 -4.65 6.45
CA GLY A 64 -11.97 -5.25 7.78
C GLY A 64 -13.25 -5.02 8.59
N PRO A 65 -13.36 -5.59 9.80
CA PRO A 65 -14.44 -5.25 10.71
C PRO A 65 -14.37 -3.76 11.09
N PRO A 66 -15.52 -3.05 11.12
CA PRO A 66 -15.55 -1.65 11.50
C PRO A 66 -15.12 -1.47 12.96
N ILE A 67 -14.41 -0.38 13.23
CA ILE A 67 -14.05 0.07 14.57
C ILE A 67 -14.59 1.48 14.82
N PRO A 68 -14.85 1.88 16.09
CA PRO A 68 -15.34 3.22 16.36
C PRO A 68 -14.33 4.28 15.92
N LEU A 69 -14.77 5.26 15.13
CA LEU A 69 -13.96 6.37 14.63
C LEU A 69 -13.35 7.18 15.78
N SER A 70 -14.02 7.23 16.93
CA SER A 70 -13.52 7.89 18.14
C SER A 70 -12.31 7.20 18.79
N THR A 71 -11.96 5.98 18.38
CA THR A 71 -10.81 5.24 18.90
C THR A 71 -9.57 5.36 18.02
N VAL A 72 -9.65 6.09 16.90
CA VAL A 72 -8.54 6.29 15.96
C VAL A 72 -8.06 7.74 15.94
N GLU A 73 -6.78 7.92 15.63
CA GLU A 73 -6.20 9.20 15.27
C GLU A 73 -6.43 9.44 13.77
N ILE A 74 -7.21 10.46 13.41
CA ILE A 74 -7.39 10.86 12.00
C ILE A 74 -6.11 11.56 11.52
N LEU A 75 -5.64 11.16 10.35
CA LEU A 75 -4.45 11.70 9.69
C LEU A 75 -4.87 12.52 8.46
N ALA A 76 -3.97 13.37 7.97
CA ALA A 76 -4.18 14.06 6.70
C ALA A 76 -4.28 13.00 5.57
N PRO A 77 -5.28 13.09 4.67
CA PRO A 77 -5.54 12.01 3.71
C PRO A 77 -4.36 11.69 2.79
N LEU A 78 -3.66 12.72 2.32
CA LEU A 78 -2.49 12.64 1.45
C LEU A 78 -1.39 13.53 2.01
N THR A 79 -0.17 13.00 2.11
CA THR A 79 1.02 13.74 2.55
C THR A 79 2.22 13.34 1.70
N GLY A 80 3.23 14.20 1.62
CA GLY A 80 4.50 13.90 0.93
C GLY A 80 4.64 14.47 -0.48
N ARG A 81 3.65 15.23 -0.96
CA ARG A 81 3.74 16.06 -2.17
C ARG A 81 3.29 17.48 -1.85
N ASP A 82 3.95 18.46 -2.46
CA ASP A 82 3.57 19.87 -2.31
C ASP A 82 2.19 20.08 -2.93
N VAL A 83 1.38 20.96 -2.34
CA VAL A 83 0.05 21.28 -2.85
C VAL A 83 0.16 22.43 -3.83
N LEU A 84 -0.43 22.29 -5.02
CA LEU A 84 -0.57 23.37 -5.99
C LEU A 84 -1.75 24.25 -5.56
N CYS A 85 -1.58 25.56 -5.53
CA CYS A 85 -2.59 26.48 -5.00
C CYS A 85 -2.86 27.60 -6.02
N ILE A 86 -4.12 28.06 -6.06
CA ILE A 86 -4.56 29.12 -6.95
C ILE A 86 -4.86 30.40 -6.17
N GLY A 87 -4.15 31.47 -6.48
CA GLY A 87 -4.42 32.79 -5.91
C GLY A 87 -5.59 33.49 -6.60
N LYS A 88 -6.33 34.31 -5.84
CA LYS A 88 -7.35 35.26 -6.35
C LYS A 88 -8.42 34.62 -7.26
N ASN A 89 -8.95 33.43 -6.90
CA ASN A 89 -9.89 32.69 -7.77
C ASN A 89 -11.38 32.92 -7.48
N TYR A 90 -11.75 33.91 -6.66
CA TYR A 90 -13.13 34.39 -6.49
C TYR A 90 -13.19 35.89 -6.72
N ILE A 91 -14.20 36.38 -7.45
CA ILE A 91 -14.32 37.80 -7.83
C ILE A 91 -14.32 38.71 -6.60
N ALA A 92 -15.17 38.40 -5.61
CA ALA A 92 -15.28 39.20 -4.39
C ALA A 92 -13.98 39.20 -3.55
N HIS A 93 -13.26 38.07 -3.54
CA HIS A 93 -11.99 37.96 -2.83
C HIS A 93 -10.85 38.69 -3.56
N ALA A 94 -10.81 38.65 -4.89
CA ALA A 94 -9.82 39.39 -5.68
C ALA A 94 -9.94 40.91 -5.43
N ALA A 95 -11.18 41.42 -5.39
CA ALA A 95 -11.48 42.80 -5.03
C ALA A 95 -11.08 43.16 -3.57
N GLU A 96 -11.34 42.26 -2.62
CA GLU A 96 -10.94 42.39 -1.20
C GLU A 96 -9.42 42.44 -1.06
N PHE A 97 -8.70 41.52 -1.72
CA PHE A 97 -7.25 41.44 -1.68
C PHE A 97 -6.59 42.69 -2.28
N HIS A 98 -7.09 43.17 -3.43
CA HIS A 98 -6.57 44.38 -4.08
C HIS A 98 -6.72 45.62 -3.18
N LYS A 99 -7.88 45.78 -2.51
CA LYS A 99 -8.14 46.91 -1.60
C LYS A 99 -7.33 46.85 -0.31
N SER A 100 -6.81 45.69 0.08
CA SER A 100 -6.12 45.50 1.36
C SER A 100 -4.75 46.19 1.46
N GLY A 101 -4.12 46.49 0.32
CA GLY A 101 -2.74 46.99 0.21
C GLY A 101 -1.65 45.90 0.29
N TYR A 102 -2.02 44.62 0.25
CA TYR A 102 -1.09 43.47 0.22
C TYR A 102 -0.83 42.96 -1.22
N ASP A 103 -1.44 43.59 -2.22
CA ASP A 103 -1.26 43.29 -3.64
C ASP A 103 -0.10 44.09 -4.24
N ASN A 104 1.08 43.46 -4.33
CA ASN A 104 2.30 44.07 -4.88
C ASN A 104 2.66 43.55 -6.28
N SER A 105 1.89 42.62 -6.84
CA SER A 105 2.26 41.90 -8.07
C SER A 105 1.48 42.34 -9.31
N ASP A 106 0.26 42.87 -9.19
CA ASP A 106 -0.56 43.27 -10.34
C ASP A 106 -1.28 44.61 -10.15
N LYS A 107 -1.47 45.35 -11.24
CA LYS A 107 -2.28 46.59 -11.29
C LYS A 107 -3.76 46.33 -11.54
N ASN A 108 -4.11 45.12 -11.98
CA ASN A 108 -5.48 44.73 -12.32
C ASN A 108 -6.15 44.04 -11.12
N GLU A 109 -7.43 44.33 -10.90
CA GLU A 109 -8.24 43.75 -9.82
C GLU A 109 -8.49 42.24 -10.03
N GLN A 110 -8.55 41.80 -11.28
CA GLN A 110 -8.70 40.40 -11.68
C GLN A 110 -7.52 39.95 -12.57
N PRO A 111 -6.88 38.80 -12.28
CA PRO A 111 -5.79 38.30 -13.11
C PRO A 111 -6.31 37.74 -14.45
N ASP A 112 -5.51 37.86 -15.51
CA ASP A 112 -5.82 37.34 -16.85
C ASP A 112 -5.62 35.81 -16.95
N PHE A 113 -4.80 35.24 -16.07
CA PHE A 113 -4.46 33.82 -16.01
C PHE A 113 -4.43 33.32 -14.56
N PRO A 114 -4.64 32.01 -14.29
CA PRO A 114 -4.55 31.47 -12.94
C PRO A 114 -3.17 31.72 -12.31
N VAL A 115 -3.15 32.28 -11.10
CA VAL A 115 -1.92 32.52 -10.35
C VAL A 115 -1.56 31.27 -9.55
N LEU A 116 -0.64 30.46 -10.07
CA LEU A 116 -0.19 29.21 -9.45
C LEU A 116 0.95 29.47 -8.44
N PHE A 117 0.84 28.92 -7.24
CA PHE A 117 1.93 28.82 -6.27
C PHE A 117 1.88 27.47 -5.54
N THR A 118 2.79 27.23 -4.61
CA THR A 118 2.83 25.97 -3.86
C THR A 118 2.83 26.17 -2.35
N LYS A 119 2.23 25.19 -1.65
CA LYS A 119 2.43 24.95 -0.22
C LYS A 119 3.30 23.73 -0.03
N ARG A 120 4.34 23.85 0.81
CA ARG A 120 5.25 22.73 1.12
C ARG A 120 4.49 21.60 1.80
N HIS A 121 4.74 20.36 1.41
CA HIS A 121 4.08 19.17 1.96
C HIS A 121 4.27 18.99 3.48
N THR A 122 5.34 19.56 4.05
CA THR A 122 5.60 19.54 5.50
C THR A 122 4.65 20.44 6.29
N SER A 123 3.96 21.37 5.61
CA SER A 123 2.92 22.20 6.23
C SER A 123 1.58 21.46 6.40
N ILE A 124 1.43 20.27 5.83
CA ILE A 124 0.18 19.50 5.87
C ILE A 124 -0.07 18.94 7.26
N VAL A 125 -1.26 19.20 7.81
CA VAL A 125 -1.73 18.64 9.09
C VAL A 125 -3.17 18.17 9.00
N ALA A 126 -3.53 17.19 9.83
CA ALA A 126 -4.88 16.64 9.86
C ALA A 126 -5.87 17.55 10.58
N THR A 127 -7.16 17.21 10.53
CA THR A 127 -8.15 17.74 11.47
C THR A 127 -7.71 17.48 12.93
N GLY A 128 -8.00 18.39 13.84
CA GLY A 128 -7.63 18.35 15.25
C GLY A 128 -6.18 18.76 15.56
N HIS A 129 -5.28 18.76 14.57
CA HIS A 129 -3.90 19.24 14.78
C HIS A 129 -3.83 20.77 14.91
N PRO A 130 -2.92 21.30 15.75
CA PRO A 130 -2.82 22.74 15.92
C PRO A 130 -2.23 23.44 14.69
N ILE A 131 -2.78 24.59 14.34
CA ILE A 131 -2.15 25.60 13.50
C ILE A 131 -1.20 26.41 14.40
N TYR A 132 0.10 26.28 14.18
CA TYR A 132 1.10 26.98 14.98
C TYR A 132 1.19 28.46 14.57
N THR A 133 1.24 29.36 15.55
CA THR A 133 1.22 30.80 15.28
C THR A 133 2.51 31.36 14.71
N HIS A 134 3.64 30.63 14.84
CA HIS A 134 4.97 31.09 14.45
C HIS A 134 5.27 32.54 14.92
N PRO A 135 5.23 32.83 16.23
CA PRO A 135 5.27 34.21 16.75
C PRO A 135 6.56 34.96 16.44
N ASN A 136 7.65 34.24 16.17
CA ASN A 136 8.94 34.83 15.75
C ASN A 136 8.98 35.14 14.24
N VAL A 137 7.97 34.72 13.48
CA VAL A 137 7.92 34.84 12.01
C VAL A 137 6.78 35.75 11.58
N THR A 138 5.59 35.69 12.17
CA THR A 138 4.45 36.52 11.73
C THR A 138 3.55 36.97 12.87
N GLN A 139 2.89 38.11 12.68
CA GLN A 139 1.80 38.61 13.53
C GLN A 139 0.47 38.74 12.77
N SER A 140 0.44 38.29 11.51
CA SER A 140 -0.68 38.45 10.57
C SER A 140 -1.15 37.10 10.04
N LEU A 141 -1.38 36.17 10.98
CA LEU A 141 -1.89 34.83 10.70
C LEU A 141 -3.35 34.90 10.28
N ASP A 142 -3.67 34.26 9.15
CA ASP A 142 -4.98 34.33 8.52
C ASP A 142 -5.43 32.94 8.04
N TYR A 143 -6.75 32.77 7.87
CA TYR A 143 -7.38 31.55 7.36
C TYR A 143 -7.85 31.75 5.92
N GLU A 144 -7.88 30.67 5.16
CA GLU A 144 -8.43 30.63 3.80
C GLU A 144 -9.04 29.26 3.57
N GLY A 145 -10.36 29.11 3.80
CA GLY A 145 -11.03 27.84 3.52
C GLY A 145 -11.09 27.58 2.01
N GLU A 146 -10.71 26.38 1.57
CA GLU A 146 -10.69 26.02 0.15
C GLU A 146 -11.22 24.60 -0.14
N LEU A 147 -11.69 24.42 -1.37
CA LEU A 147 -11.87 23.11 -1.99
C LEU A 147 -10.53 22.65 -2.59
N GLY A 148 -10.13 21.42 -2.29
CA GLY A 148 -9.02 20.74 -2.94
C GLY A 148 -9.50 19.70 -3.92
N ILE A 149 -8.91 19.69 -5.11
CA ILE A 149 -9.12 18.65 -6.12
C ILE A 149 -7.93 17.70 -6.13
N ILE A 150 -8.19 16.40 -6.04
CA ILE A 150 -7.17 15.34 -6.07
C ILE A 150 -7.14 14.73 -7.46
N LEU A 151 -5.95 14.63 -8.05
CA LEU A 151 -5.75 14.10 -9.39
C LEU A 151 -5.52 12.57 -9.35
N GLY A 152 -6.11 11.84 -10.30
CA GLY A 152 -6.07 10.38 -10.35
C GLY A 152 -5.18 9.79 -11.44
N ARG A 153 -4.84 10.60 -12.45
CA ARG A 153 -4.13 10.15 -13.65
C ARG A 153 -2.94 11.07 -13.95
N PRO A 154 -1.79 10.52 -14.39
CA PRO A 154 -0.71 11.35 -14.87
C PRO A 154 -1.14 12.08 -16.16
N GLY A 155 -0.63 13.29 -16.36
CA GLY A 155 -0.99 14.10 -17.53
C GLY A 155 0.05 15.19 -17.79
N LEU A 156 0.27 15.51 -19.07
CA LEU A 156 1.13 16.60 -19.51
C LEU A 156 0.37 17.36 -20.60
N SER A 157 0.25 18.68 -20.46
CA SER A 157 -0.51 19.55 -21.37
C SER A 157 -1.96 19.07 -21.57
N VAL A 158 -2.65 18.80 -20.46
CA VAL A 158 -4.02 18.29 -20.46
C VAL A 158 -4.96 19.38 -20.99
N SER A 159 -5.83 19.01 -21.94
CA SER A 159 -6.85 19.91 -22.48
C SER A 159 -7.95 20.20 -21.44
N LYS A 160 -8.73 21.27 -21.60
CA LYS A 160 -9.86 21.52 -20.69
C LYS A 160 -10.94 20.43 -20.83
N GLU A 161 -11.10 19.91 -22.05
CA GLU A 161 -12.06 18.88 -22.40
C GLU A 161 -11.75 17.56 -21.69
N ASP A 162 -10.47 17.22 -21.54
CA ASP A 162 -10.02 15.99 -20.88
C ASP A 162 -9.84 16.13 -19.36
N ALA A 163 -9.83 17.36 -18.84
CA ALA A 163 -9.44 17.67 -17.48
C ALA A 163 -10.25 16.93 -16.40
N TRP A 164 -11.57 16.79 -16.59
CA TRP A 164 -12.42 16.06 -15.64
C TRP A 164 -12.05 14.58 -15.52
N GLY A 165 -11.50 13.97 -16.57
CA GLY A 165 -10.98 12.60 -16.53
C GLY A 165 -9.74 12.43 -15.64
N HIS A 166 -9.10 13.52 -15.23
CA HIS A 166 -7.99 13.50 -14.28
C HIS A 166 -8.44 13.70 -12.83
N VAL A 167 -9.70 14.07 -12.56
CA VAL A 167 -10.18 14.37 -11.21
C VAL A 167 -10.63 13.09 -10.50
N TRP A 168 -9.87 12.66 -9.51
CA TRP A 168 -10.18 11.47 -8.71
C TRP A 168 -11.18 11.73 -7.59
N GLY A 169 -11.04 12.88 -6.93
CA GLY A 169 -11.86 13.22 -5.76
C GLY A 169 -11.60 14.61 -5.24
N ALA A 170 -12.22 14.93 -4.11
CA ALA A 170 -12.07 16.22 -3.47
C ALA A 170 -11.87 16.12 -1.95
N VAL A 171 -11.28 17.16 -1.38
CA VAL A 171 -10.93 17.29 0.04
C VAL A 171 -11.11 18.74 0.50
N VAL A 172 -11.31 18.97 1.79
CA VAL A 172 -11.28 20.34 2.36
C VAL A 172 -9.84 20.73 2.70
N LEU A 173 -9.47 21.97 2.42
CA LEU A 173 -8.21 22.58 2.85
C LEU A 173 -8.44 23.88 3.61
N ASN A 174 -7.44 24.26 4.40
CA ASN A 174 -7.25 25.63 4.87
C ASN A 174 -5.87 26.14 4.38
N ASP A 175 -5.85 27.12 3.49
CA ASP A 175 -4.64 27.78 3.03
C ASP A 175 -4.19 28.88 4.03
N VAL A 176 -3.79 28.43 5.22
CA VAL A 176 -3.34 29.32 6.30
C VAL A 176 -2.18 30.17 5.80
N THR A 177 -2.24 31.47 6.12
CA THR A 177 -1.36 32.47 5.52
C THR A 177 -0.75 33.41 6.55
N ALA A 178 0.56 33.65 6.43
CA ALA A 178 1.25 34.75 7.07
C ALA A 178 1.27 35.96 6.11
N ARG A 179 0.33 36.90 6.25
CA ARG A 179 0.09 37.95 5.23
C ARG A 179 1.28 38.88 5.02
N GLU A 180 1.99 39.25 6.08
CA GLU A 180 3.23 40.03 5.97
C GLU A 180 4.27 39.31 5.12
N ARG A 181 4.49 38.02 5.35
CA ARG A 181 5.47 37.24 4.60
C ARG A 181 5.05 37.01 3.16
N GLN A 182 3.75 36.82 2.92
CA GLN A 182 3.19 36.79 1.56
C GLN A 182 3.52 38.08 0.79
N ARG A 183 3.29 39.25 1.40
CA ARG A 183 3.56 40.57 0.81
C ARG A 183 5.06 40.84 0.64
N ASP A 184 5.85 40.60 1.67
CA ASP A 184 7.26 41.01 1.75
C ASP A 184 8.14 40.22 0.77
N HIS A 185 7.82 38.93 0.55
CA HIS A 185 8.60 38.06 -0.32
C HIS A 185 8.14 38.07 -1.79
N LYS A 186 7.01 38.71 -2.10
CA LYS A 186 6.34 38.77 -3.42
C LYS A 186 5.87 37.40 -3.95
N GLN A 187 6.73 36.39 -3.94
CA GLN A 187 6.38 34.99 -4.13
C GLN A 187 5.71 34.46 -2.87
N PHE A 188 4.53 33.84 -3.02
CA PHE A 188 3.68 33.50 -1.88
C PHE A 188 4.21 32.35 -1.02
N TYR A 189 5.15 31.55 -1.53
CA TYR A 189 5.67 30.34 -0.87
C TYR A 189 5.99 30.53 0.62
N VAL A 190 6.75 31.55 1.00
CA VAL A 190 7.17 31.76 2.41
C VAL A 190 5.97 32.07 3.32
N GLY A 191 5.01 32.85 2.83
CA GLY A 191 3.79 33.16 3.59
C GLY A 191 2.80 32.00 3.65
N LYS A 192 2.95 31.00 2.79
CA LYS A 192 1.99 29.91 2.57
C LYS A 192 2.51 28.54 3.04
N SER A 193 3.81 28.38 3.32
CA SER A 193 4.44 27.07 3.53
C SER A 193 5.04 26.86 4.93
N LEU A 194 4.76 27.72 5.90
CA LEU A 194 5.20 27.47 7.28
C LEU A 194 4.58 26.17 7.80
N ASP A 195 5.28 25.46 8.70
CA ASP A 195 4.76 24.21 9.25
C ASP A 195 3.34 24.41 9.82
N THR A 196 2.45 23.43 9.60
CA THR A 196 1.01 23.45 9.93
C THR A 196 0.11 24.40 9.13
N PHE A 197 0.63 25.09 8.12
CA PHE A 197 -0.18 26.03 7.32
C PHE A 197 -1.05 25.38 6.26
N CYS A 198 -1.01 24.06 6.08
CA CYS A 198 -1.87 23.34 5.14
C CYS A 198 -2.77 22.31 5.84
N PRO A 199 -3.64 22.69 6.80
CA PRO A 199 -4.65 21.75 7.29
C PRO A 199 -5.46 21.16 6.14
N MET A 200 -5.68 19.84 6.16
CA MET A 200 -6.32 19.09 5.09
C MET A 200 -7.08 17.88 5.64
N GLY A 201 -8.28 17.62 5.10
CA GLY A 201 -9.14 16.51 5.49
C GLY A 201 -10.55 17.00 5.86
N PRO A 202 -11.28 16.33 6.76
CA PRO A 202 -10.96 15.03 7.36
C PRO A 202 -11.08 13.88 6.36
N TYR A 203 -11.92 14.02 5.33
CA TYR A 203 -12.24 12.95 4.41
C TYR A 203 -11.94 13.31 2.96
N VAL A 204 -11.76 12.28 2.15
CA VAL A 204 -11.75 12.38 0.69
C VAL A 204 -12.96 11.65 0.14
N ILE A 205 -13.70 12.34 -0.74
CA ILE A 205 -14.82 11.75 -1.46
C ILE A 205 -14.44 11.66 -2.96
N PRO A 206 -14.60 10.51 -3.62
CA PRO A 206 -14.37 10.38 -5.05
C PRO A 206 -15.28 11.30 -5.87
N SER A 207 -14.76 11.72 -7.02
CA SER A 207 -15.45 12.63 -7.94
C SER A 207 -16.76 12.04 -8.47
N SER A 208 -16.81 10.72 -8.64
CA SER A 208 -18.01 9.97 -9.05
C SER A 208 -19.17 10.05 -8.04
N SER A 209 -18.88 10.42 -6.79
CA SER A 209 -19.87 10.59 -5.71
C SER A 209 -20.16 12.06 -5.37
N LEU A 210 -19.66 13.00 -6.16
CA LEU A 210 -19.81 14.44 -5.93
C LEU A 210 -20.51 15.16 -7.07
N ASP A 211 -21.38 16.10 -6.70
CA ASP A 211 -21.86 17.14 -7.60
C ASP A 211 -21.14 18.45 -7.27
N PHE A 212 -20.09 18.76 -8.03
CA PHE A 212 -19.24 19.94 -7.84
C PHE A 212 -19.99 21.27 -7.95
N THR A 213 -21.18 21.29 -8.57
CA THR A 213 -22.00 22.51 -8.68
C THR A 213 -22.76 22.85 -7.39
N LYS A 214 -22.87 21.88 -6.48
CA LYS A 214 -23.65 21.99 -5.23
C LYS A 214 -22.78 22.11 -3.97
N LEU A 215 -21.46 22.14 -4.11
CA LEU A 215 -20.57 22.22 -2.97
C LEU A 215 -20.59 23.66 -2.41
N HIS A 216 -20.92 23.77 -1.13
CA HIS A 216 -20.96 25.03 -0.40
C HIS A 216 -19.87 25.03 0.66
N LEU A 217 -18.98 25.99 0.60
CA LEU A 217 -17.88 26.17 1.54
C LEU A 217 -18.28 27.15 2.63
N THR A 218 -18.02 26.80 3.88
CA THR A 218 -18.16 27.71 5.02
C THR A 218 -16.92 27.65 5.89
N THR A 219 -16.37 28.82 6.25
CA THR A 219 -15.30 28.94 7.23
C THR A 219 -15.81 29.67 8.46
N THR A 220 -15.59 29.11 9.64
CA THR A 220 -15.86 29.77 10.92
C THR A 220 -14.60 29.94 11.74
N VAL A 221 -14.56 31.00 12.55
CA VAL A 221 -13.55 31.20 13.59
C VAL A 221 -14.28 31.37 14.91
N ASN A 222 -14.02 30.48 15.86
CA ASN A 222 -14.71 30.43 17.16
C ASN A 222 -16.25 30.39 17.02
N GLY A 223 -16.75 29.71 15.98
CA GLY A 223 -18.17 29.61 15.66
C GLY A 223 -18.77 30.79 14.90
N GLU A 224 -18.03 31.89 14.71
CA GLU A 224 -18.45 33.02 13.88
C GLU A 224 -18.20 32.71 12.40
N VAL A 225 -19.24 32.79 11.56
CA VAL A 225 -19.10 32.59 10.11
C VAL A 225 -18.30 33.74 9.52
N ARG A 226 -17.19 33.41 8.87
CA ARG A 226 -16.29 34.35 8.21
C ARG A 226 -16.34 34.27 6.69
N GLN A 227 -16.48 33.05 6.16
CA GLN A 227 -16.61 32.79 4.73
C GLN A 227 -17.82 31.91 4.49
N SER A 228 -18.58 32.15 3.42
CA SER A 228 -19.73 31.32 3.03
C SER A 228 -20.00 31.53 1.54
N GLN A 229 -19.64 30.55 0.70
CA GLN A 229 -19.78 30.67 -0.76
C GLN A 229 -19.97 29.31 -1.43
N ASN A 230 -20.68 29.29 -2.56
CA ASN A 230 -20.71 28.12 -3.43
C ASN A 230 -19.40 28.01 -4.23
N THR A 231 -18.84 26.80 -4.33
CA THR A 231 -17.54 26.59 -5.00
C THR A 231 -17.61 26.60 -6.53
N SER A 232 -18.80 26.77 -7.12
CA SER A 232 -18.96 26.97 -8.57
C SER A 232 -18.69 28.41 -9.01
N GLU A 233 -18.54 29.35 -8.08
CA GLU A 233 -18.28 30.77 -8.36
C GLU A 233 -16.81 31.11 -8.57
N LEU A 234 -16.00 30.12 -8.98
CA LEU A 234 -14.60 30.32 -9.32
C LEU A 234 -14.46 31.18 -10.57
N ILE A 235 -13.50 32.10 -10.57
CA ILE A 235 -13.11 32.87 -11.76
C ILE A 235 -12.59 31.93 -12.84
N PHE A 236 -11.68 31.04 -12.47
CA PHE A 236 -11.15 29.98 -13.32
C PHE A 236 -11.66 28.63 -12.82
N ASP A 237 -12.43 27.95 -13.68
CA ASP A 237 -12.99 26.63 -13.40
C ASP A 237 -11.91 25.53 -13.28
N ILE A 238 -12.29 24.40 -12.66
CA ILE A 238 -11.41 23.25 -12.44
C ILE A 238 -10.70 22.80 -13.73
N PRO A 239 -11.38 22.67 -14.90
CA PRO A 239 -10.71 22.39 -16.16
C PRO A 239 -9.60 23.38 -16.53
N THR A 240 -9.83 24.68 -16.34
CA THR A 240 -8.80 25.71 -16.57
C THR A 240 -7.61 25.56 -15.64
N LEU A 241 -7.85 25.21 -14.37
CA LEU A 241 -6.79 25.00 -13.38
C LEU A 241 -5.89 23.81 -13.76
N ILE A 242 -6.48 22.68 -14.15
CA ILE A 242 -5.74 21.47 -14.54
C ILE A 242 -4.94 21.70 -15.83
N ALA A 243 -5.55 22.35 -16.83
CA ALA A 243 -4.86 22.70 -18.07
C ALA A 243 -3.65 23.62 -17.81
N THR A 244 -3.81 24.57 -16.89
CA THR A 244 -2.72 25.49 -16.50
C THR A 244 -1.62 24.77 -15.71
N ALA A 245 -2.00 23.97 -14.71
CA ALA A 245 -1.05 23.24 -13.86
C ALA A 245 -0.24 22.20 -14.63
N SER A 246 -0.82 21.61 -15.69
CA SER A 246 -0.16 20.63 -16.53
C SER A 246 0.57 21.23 -17.74
N MET A 247 0.59 22.56 -17.88
CA MET A 247 1.21 23.25 -19.01
C MET A 247 2.74 23.13 -18.95
N GLY A 248 3.28 22.09 -19.60
CA GLY A 248 4.72 21.79 -19.60
C GLY A 248 5.23 21.11 -18.32
N VAL A 249 4.36 20.82 -17.35
CA VAL A 249 4.69 20.09 -16.11
C VAL A 249 3.77 18.88 -16.01
N SER A 250 4.33 17.70 -15.70
CA SER A 250 3.51 16.51 -15.54
C SER A 250 2.79 16.53 -14.19
N ILE A 251 1.46 16.54 -14.21
CA ILE A 251 0.63 16.21 -13.04
C ILE A 251 0.66 14.70 -12.79
N GLN A 252 0.51 14.28 -11.53
CA GLN A 252 0.62 12.90 -11.09
C GLN A 252 -0.59 12.46 -10.25
N PRO A 253 -0.88 11.15 -10.17
CA PRO A 253 -1.85 10.63 -9.22
C PRO A 253 -1.51 11.05 -7.78
N GLY A 254 -2.51 11.57 -7.07
CA GLY A 254 -2.41 12.10 -5.72
C GLY A 254 -1.87 13.54 -5.61
N ASP A 255 -1.56 14.21 -6.72
CA ASP A 255 -1.33 15.66 -6.71
C ASP A 255 -2.64 16.39 -6.35
N ILE A 256 -2.52 17.54 -5.67
CA ILE A 256 -3.65 18.31 -5.16
C ILE A 256 -3.60 19.73 -5.71
N ILE A 257 -4.74 20.21 -6.20
CA ILE A 257 -4.97 21.61 -6.57
C ILE A 257 -5.96 22.23 -5.57
N ALA A 258 -5.49 23.13 -4.72
CA ALA A 258 -6.31 23.99 -3.87
C ALA A 258 -6.84 25.15 -4.72
N THR A 259 -8.16 25.26 -4.83
CA THR A 259 -8.82 26.02 -5.92
C THR A 259 -8.94 27.52 -5.67
N GLY A 260 -8.47 28.02 -4.53
CA GLY A 260 -8.65 29.41 -4.09
C GLY A 260 -9.75 29.56 -3.05
N THR A 261 -9.70 30.67 -2.31
CA THR A 261 -10.59 30.98 -1.18
C THR A 261 -11.61 32.08 -1.51
N PRO A 262 -12.83 32.03 -0.95
CA PRO A 262 -13.81 33.10 -1.10
C PRO A 262 -13.51 34.32 -0.21
N VAL A 263 -14.31 35.38 -0.37
CA VAL A 263 -14.22 36.62 0.42
C VAL A 263 -14.45 36.36 1.92
N GLY A 264 -13.91 37.23 2.78
CA GLY A 264 -14.09 37.14 4.24
C GLY A 264 -12.87 36.64 5.01
N VAL A 265 -11.70 36.71 4.38
CA VAL A 265 -10.42 36.49 5.07
C VAL A 265 -10.17 37.60 6.08
N GLY A 266 -9.43 37.33 7.14
CA GLY A 266 -9.17 38.29 8.22
C GLY A 266 -8.51 39.59 7.75
N MET A 267 -7.66 39.51 6.71
CA MET A 267 -7.05 40.66 6.04
C MET A 267 -8.07 41.62 5.40
N GLY A 268 -9.23 41.11 4.97
CA GLY A 268 -10.28 41.88 4.30
C GLY A 268 -11.24 42.59 5.25
N MET A 269 -11.19 42.27 6.54
CA MET A 269 -12.04 42.89 7.55
C MET A 269 -11.58 44.31 7.90
N ASN A 270 -12.49 45.14 8.43
CA ASN A 270 -12.18 46.48 8.94
C ASN A 270 -12.74 46.68 10.37
N PRO A 271 -11.88 46.70 11.41
CA PRO A 271 -10.42 46.54 11.34
C PRO A 271 -10.02 45.13 10.90
N LYS A 272 -8.78 44.97 10.40
CA LYS A 272 -8.23 43.65 10.06
C LYS A 272 -8.19 42.78 11.32
N VAL A 273 -8.51 41.49 11.18
CA VAL A 273 -8.54 40.54 12.29
C VAL A 273 -7.59 39.39 11.97
N TRP A 274 -6.71 39.05 12.91
CA TRP A 274 -5.73 37.97 12.75
C TRP A 274 -6.00 36.85 13.76
N LEU A 275 -5.74 35.61 13.35
CA LEU A 275 -5.82 34.45 14.23
C LEU A 275 -4.86 34.59 15.41
N GLN A 276 -5.36 34.27 16.60
CA GLN A 276 -4.62 34.31 17.86
C GLN A 276 -4.53 32.91 18.49
N ASP A 277 -3.58 32.76 19.42
CA ASP A 277 -3.49 31.57 20.26
C ASP A 277 -4.83 31.29 20.97
N GLY A 278 -5.32 30.05 20.86
CA GLY A 278 -6.61 29.63 21.43
C GLY A 278 -7.81 29.73 20.47
N ASP A 279 -7.68 30.40 19.32
CA ASP A 279 -8.74 30.39 18.30
C ASP A 279 -8.98 28.98 17.74
N THR A 280 -10.17 28.72 17.20
CA THR A 280 -10.47 27.51 16.43
C THR A 280 -11.01 27.86 15.07
N VAL A 281 -10.37 27.36 14.02
CA VAL A 281 -10.82 27.52 12.64
C VAL A 281 -11.52 26.24 12.19
N GLU A 282 -12.69 26.38 11.56
CA GLU A 282 -13.41 25.27 10.94
C GLU A 282 -13.72 25.59 9.49
N VAL A 283 -13.33 24.72 8.57
CA VAL A 283 -13.71 24.78 7.15
C VAL A 283 -14.62 23.59 6.86
N SER A 284 -15.82 23.83 6.35
CA SER A 284 -16.84 22.81 6.10
C SER A 284 -17.30 22.82 4.64
N ILE A 285 -17.35 21.62 4.04
CA ILE A 285 -17.96 21.39 2.73
C ILE A 285 -18.83 20.12 2.86
N PRO A 286 -20.17 20.21 3.00
CA PRO A 286 -21.03 19.13 3.53
C PRO A 286 -21.13 17.72 2.89
N PRO A 287 -20.43 17.30 1.82
CA PRO A 287 -20.12 15.87 1.67
C PRO A 287 -18.72 15.48 2.15
N LEU A 288 -17.77 16.42 2.16
CA LEU A 288 -16.36 16.24 2.52
C LEU A 288 -16.10 16.34 4.04
N GLY A 289 -17.09 16.81 4.81
CA GLY A 289 -17.01 16.96 6.26
C GLY A 289 -16.49 18.33 6.71
N THR A 290 -16.05 18.39 7.97
CA THR A 290 -15.53 19.61 8.60
C THR A 290 -14.09 19.42 9.06
N LEU A 291 -13.20 20.24 8.49
CA LEU A 291 -11.81 20.36 8.89
C LEU A 291 -11.71 21.37 10.03
N ARG A 292 -11.41 20.90 11.25
CA ARG A 292 -11.36 21.73 12.47
C ARG A 292 -9.94 21.75 13.02
N ASN A 293 -9.35 22.93 13.20
CA ASN A 293 -8.00 23.06 13.73
C ASN A 293 -7.92 24.17 14.80
N PRO A 294 -7.45 23.86 16.03
CA PRO A 294 -7.15 24.89 17.01
C PRO A 294 -5.88 25.66 16.61
N VAL A 295 -5.77 26.92 17.00
CA VAL A 295 -4.58 27.75 16.84
C VAL A 295 -3.77 27.69 18.13
N SER A 296 -2.45 27.47 18.03
CA SER A 296 -1.59 27.32 19.19
C SER A 296 -0.25 28.06 19.06
N SER A 297 0.20 28.68 20.15
CA SER A 297 1.54 29.26 20.31
C SER A 297 2.58 28.27 20.82
N LYS A 298 2.18 27.03 21.12
CA LYS A 298 3.09 26.00 21.63
C LYS A 298 4.05 25.55 20.51
N PRO A 299 5.38 25.62 20.72
CA PRO A 299 6.35 25.19 19.71
C PRO A 299 6.11 23.75 19.26
N LEU A 300 6.22 23.54 17.95
CA LEU A 300 6.15 22.22 17.34
C LEU A 300 7.49 21.51 17.43
N SER A 301 7.45 20.17 17.47
CA SER A 301 8.61 19.38 17.08
C SER A 301 8.74 19.40 15.55
N PRO A 302 9.97 19.39 15.00
CA PRO A 302 10.16 19.31 13.55
C PRO A 302 9.39 18.13 12.95
N VAL A 303 8.71 18.37 11.82
CA VAL A 303 7.98 17.34 11.08
C VAL A 303 8.97 16.25 10.67
N GLN A 304 8.82 15.06 11.24
CA GLN A 304 9.59 13.88 10.82
C GLN A 304 9.00 13.35 9.51
N PRO A 305 9.81 12.88 8.56
CA PRO A 305 9.29 12.33 7.31
C PRO A 305 8.33 11.17 7.60
N GLY A 306 7.04 11.36 7.28
CA GLY A 306 5.98 10.35 7.46
C GLY A 306 6.16 9.14 6.53
N ARG A 307 6.81 9.35 5.37
CA ARG A 307 7.27 8.25 4.52
C ARG A 307 8.61 7.77 5.07
N LYS A 308 8.58 6.80 5.98
CA LYS A 308 9.69 5.84 6.02
C LYS A 308 9.62 5.13 4.69
N ALA A 309 10.44 5.53 3.72
CA ALA A 309 10.81 4.59 2.67
C ALA A 309 11.34 3.37 3.41
N LEU A 310 10.54 2.29 3.47
CA LEU A 310 11.13 0.99 3.70
C LEU A 310 12.19 0.85 2.60
N PRO A 311 13.38 0.35 2.92
CA PRO A 311 14.40 0.17 1.91
C PRO A 311 13.75 -0.65 0.80
N GLN A 312 13.55 -0.03 -0.37
CA GLN A 312 13.67 -0.81 -1.59
C GLN A 312 14.99 -1.53 -1.37
N GLY A 313 14.96 -2.87 -1.27
CA GLY A 313 16.19 -3.63 -1.21
C GLY A 313 17.13 -3.07 -2.29
N ASN A 314 18.43 -3.01 -2.00
CA ASN A 314 19.46 -2.36 -2.83
C ASN A 314 19.63 -2.94 -4.25
N VAL A 315 18.58 -3.48 -4.87
CA VAL A 315 18.65 -4.14 -6.16
C VAL A 315 17.79 -3.37 -7.17
N PRO A 316 18.40 -2.86 -8.25
CA PRO A 316 17.69 -2.25 -9.36
C PRO A 316 16.58 -3.18 -9.90
N ASP A 317 15.58 -2.60 -10.56
CA ASP A 317 14.41 -3.25 -11.16
C ASP A 317 14.73 -4.19 -12.35
N ILE A 318 15.98 -4.66 -12.47
CA ILE A 318 16.55 -5.28 -13.67
C ILE A 318 16.29 -6.79 -13.81
N ASP A 319 15.85 -7.47 -12.74
CA ASP A 319 15.71 -8.94 -12.72
C ASP A 319 14.24 -9.40 -12.56
N ARG A 320 13.26 -8.59 -12.97
CA ARG A 320 11.83 -8.91 -12.86
C ARG A 320 11.21 -9.13 -14.23
N VAL A 321 10.41 -10.19 -14.35
CA VAL A 321 9.59 -10.51 -15.52
C VAL A 321 8.12 -10.27 -15.19
N THR A 322 7.35 -9.75 -16.15
CA THR A 322 5.91 -9.57 -15.95
C THR A 322 5.17 -10.87 -16.33
N LEU A 323 4.60 -11.55 -15.35
CA LEU A 323 3.87 -12.81 -15.50
C LEU A 323 2.46 -12.64 -14.96
N ASN A 324 1.43 -12.96 -15.75
CA ASN A 324 0.03 -12.76 -15.37
C ASN A 324 -0.30 -11.34 -14.88
N GLY A 325 0.38 -10.32 -15.42
CA GLY A 325 0.24 -8.92 -15.00
C GLY A 325 1.01 -8.55 -13.73
N LYS A 326 1.83 -9.46 -13.20
CA LYS A 326 2.57 -9.30 -11.95
C LYS A 326 4.08 -9.24 -12.20
N PRO A 327 4.82 -8.31 -11.58
CA PRO A 327 6.28 -8.35 -11.61
C PRO A 327 6.81 -9.47 -10.71
N ILE A 328 7.42 -10.49 -11.29
CA ILE A 328 8.01 -11.64 -10.58
C ILE A 328 9.53 -11.61 -10.74
N HIS A 329 10.25 -11.66 -9.63
CA HIS A 329 11.70 -11.84 -9.64
C HIS A 329 12.04 -13.31 -9.91
N ALA A 330 12.86 -13.54 -10.94
CA ALA A 330 13.33 -14.87 -11.30
C ALA A 330 14.82 -14.85 -11.64
N GLU A 331 15.51 -15.93 -11.27
CA GLU A 331 16.89 -16.19 -11.63
C GLU A 331 16.95 -17.46 -12.49
N VAL A 332 17.53 -17.32 -13.68
CA VAL A 332 17.74 -18.44 -14.61
C VAL A 332 19.23 -18.62 -14.84
N SER A 333 19.72 -19.85 -14.64
CA SER A 333 21.15 -20.16 -14.81
C SER A 333 21.36 -21.56 -15.39
N GLY A 334 22.60 -21.82 -15.82
CA GLY A 334 23.00 -23.08 -16.45
C GLY A 334 22.75 -23.15 -17.96
N PRO A 335 23.09 -24.29 -18.61
CA PRO A 335 23.08 -24.39 -20.06
C PRO A 335 21.66 -24.32 -20.63
N GLU A 336 21.44 -23.50 -21.66
CA GLU A 336 20.10 -23.21 -22.20
C GLU A 336 19.35 -24.46 -22.72
N SER A 337 20.11 -25.44 -23.25
CA SER A 337 19.60 -26.70 -23.79
C SER A 337 19.56 -27.86 -22.79
N ALA A 338 19.97 -27.64 -21.54
CA ALA A 338 19.95 -28.68 -20.51
C ALA A 338 18.52 -28.91 -19.97
N PRO A 339 18.22 -30.09 -19.40
CA PRO A 339 16.96 -30.33 -18.71
C PRO A 339 16.71 -29.27 -17.63
N ALA A 340 15.48 -28.77 -17.56
CA ALA A 340 15.13 -27.68 -16.66
C ALA A 340 14.71 -28.18 -15.28
N ILE A 341 15.03 -27.41 -14.24
CA ILE A 341 14.52 -27.62 -12.88
C ILE A 341 13.85 -26.33 -12.40
N LEU A 342 12.57 -26.42 -12.04
CA LEU A 342 11.79 -25.35 -11.46
C LEU A 342 11.75 -25.48 -9.93
N PHE A 343 12.16 -24.43 -9.23
CA PHE A 343 12.23 -24.39 -7.77
C PHE A 343 11.16 -23.46 -7.18
N ILE A 344 10.36 -23.97 -6.24
CA ILE A 344 9.22 -23.27 -5.62
C ILE A 344 9.38 -23.25 -4.10
N HIS A 345 9.78 -22.10 -3.55
CA HIS A 345 10.07 -21.96 -2.12
C HIS A 345 8.81 -21.94 -1.23
N GLY A 346 8.99 -22.16 0.07
CA GLY A 346 7.93 -22.13 1.08
C GLY A 346 7.55 -20.74 1.61
N LEU A 347 6.56 -20.70 2.51
CA LEU A 347 6.07 -19.49 3.16
C LEU A 347 7.19 -18.81 3.99
N GLY A 348 7.47 -17.54 3.70
CA GLY A 348 8.59 -16.79 4.29
C GLY A 348 9.98 -17.23 3.81
N GLY A 349 10.03 -18.02 2.74
CA GLY A 349 11.23 -18.33 1.99
C GLY A 349 11.49 -17.32 0.87
N SER A 350 12.55 -17.60 0.12
CA SER A 350 12.87 -16.99 -1.18
C SER A 350 13.56 -18.06 -2.05
N LEU A 351 13.88 -17.71 -3.29
CA LEU A 351 14.71 -18.52 -4.19
C LEU A 351 16.00 -19.04 -3.52
N ASN A 352 16.52 -18.32 -2.51
CA ASN A 352 17.76 -18.67 -1.83
C ASN A 352 17.71 -19.99 -1.05
N PHE A 353 16.52 -20.53 -0.77
CA PHE A 353 16.36 -21.79 -0.04
C PHE A 353 17.10 -22.97 -0.70
N TYR A 354 17.21 -22.96 -2.03
CA TYR A 354 17.77 -24.09 -2.78
C TYR A 354 19.26 -23.99 -3.09
N HIS A 355 19.88 -22.82 -2.92
CA HIS A 355 21.30 -22.63 -3.27
C HIS A 355 22.26 -23.62 -2.57
N PRO A 356 22.09 -24.00 -1.29
CA PRO A 356 22.96 -25.00 -0.67
C PRO A 356 22.95 -26.34 -1.42
N ALA A 357 21.78 -26.88 -1.77
CA ALA A 357 21.65 -28.14 -2.49
C ALA A 357 22.12 -28.03 -3.94
N ILE A 358 21.79 -26.92 -4.62
CA ILE A 358 22.26 -26.62 -5.98
C ILE A 358 23.80 -26.60 -6.02
N SER A 359 24.43 -25.91 -5.08
CA SER A 359 25.88 -25.79 -5.00
C SER A 359 26.55 -27.11 -4.64
N ALA A 360 25.95 -27.92 -3.76
CA ALA A 360 26.49 -29.23 -3.38
C ALA A 360 26.55 -30.21 -4.57
N LEU A 361 25.61 -30.10 -5.50
CA LEU A 361 25.54 -30.93 -6.70
C LEU A 361 26.17 -30.30 -7.95
N GLY A 362 26.46 -29.00 -7.94
CA GLY A 362 26.91 -28.26 -9.12
C GLY A 362 25.87 -28.26 -10.24
N LEU A 363 24.58 -28.12 -9.92
CA LEU A 363 23.51 -28.25 -10.90
C LEU A 363 23.52 -27.17 -11.97
N ASP A 364 24.08 -25.99 -11.67
CA ASP A 364 24.27 -24.88 -12.61
C ASP A 364 25.13 -25.27 -13.81
N LYS A 365 25.92 -26.35 -13.71
CA LYS A 365 26.75 -26.86 -14.81
C LYS A 365 26.07 -27.91 -15.67
N THR A 366 24.97 -28.50 -15.18
CA THR A 366 24.36 -29.70 -15.78
C THR A 366 22.89 -29.53 -16.14
N HIS A 367 22.21 -28.58 -15.51
CA HIS A 367 20.77 -28.36 -15.65
C HIS A 367 20.49 -26.87 -15.85
N ARG A 368 19.35 -26.57 -16.47
CA ARG A 368 18.82 -25.21 -16.56
C ARG A 368 17.99 -24.93 -15.32
N LEU A 369 18.51 -24.12 -14.42
CA LEU A 369 17.87 -23.82 -13.15
C LEU A 369 16.92 -22.64 -13.32
N VAL A 370 15.68 -22.80 -12.88
CA VAL A 370 14.65 -21.75 -12.87
C VAL A 370 14.20 -21.56 -11.42
N LEU A 371 14.69 -20.50 -10.81
CA LEU A 371 14.29 -20.10 -9.46
C LEU A 371 13.51 -18.80 -9.53
N PHE A 372 12.52 -18.63 -8.66
CA PHE A 372 11.76 -17.39 -8.58
C PHE A 372 11.24 -17.17 -7.16
N ASP A 373 10.99 -15.91 -6.85
CA ASP A 373 10.29 -15.52 -5.63
C ASP A 373 8.79 -15.48 -5.89
N LEU A 374 8.01 -16.17 -5.05
CA LEU A 374 6.55 -16.09 -5.08
C LEU A 374 6.09 -14.65 -4.88
N GLU A 375 4.93 -14.28 -5.44
CA GLU A 375 4.33 -12.95 -5.22
C GLU A 375 4.26 -12.63 -3.71
N GLY A 376 4.67 -11.42 -3.34
CA GLY A 376 4.73 -10.97 -1.95
C GLY A 376 5.87 -11.58 -1.11
N HIS A 377 6.83 -12.29 -1.73
CA HIS A 377 8.01 -12.87 -1.08
C HIS A 377 9.30 -12.39 -1.75
N GLY A 378 10.41 -12.50 -1.02
CA GLY A 378 11.74 -12.15 -1.51
C GLY A 378 11.76 -10.78 -2.20
N ARG A 379 12.10 -10.75 -3.49
CA ARG A 379 12.16 -9.56 -4.34
C ARG A 379 10.96 -9.41 -5.29
N SER A 380 9.98 -10.30 -5.25
CA SER A 380 8.71 -10.17 -5.98
C SER A 380 7.74 -9.32 -5.15
N PRO A 381 7.40 -8.09 -5.59
CA PRO A 381 6.51 -7.24 -4.84
C PRO A 381 5.08 -7.80 -4.86
N LEU A 382 4.24 -7.28 -3.97
CA LEU A 382 2.83 -7.59 -3.93
C LEU A 382 2.11 -6.77 -5.01
N SER A 383 1.32 -7.43 -5.86
CA SER A 383 0.50 -6.78 -6.90
C SER A 383 -1.00 -7.04 -6.75
N SER A 384 -1.38 -8.02 -5.92
CA SER A 384 -2.75 -8.43 -5.66
C SER A 384 -3.13 -8.23 -4.19
N SER A 385 -4.41 -7.93 -3.94
CA SER A 385 -5.00 -7.92 -2.59
C SER A 385 -5.31 -9.33 -2.05
N GLU A 386 -5.18 -10.37 -2.88
CA GLU A 386 -5.39 -11.77 -2.51
C GLU A 386 -4.34 -12.68 -3.16
N LEU A 387 -3.79 -13.59 -2.36
CA LEU A 387 -2.85 -14.62 -2.81
C LEU A 387 -3.50 -16.00 -2.67
N SER A 388 -3.22 -16.90 -3.60
CA SER A 388 -3.72 -18.28 -3.57
C SER A 388 -2.69 -19.27 -4.10
N ILE A 389 -2.79 -20.52 -3.65
CA ILE A 389 -1.93 -21.62 -4.12
C ILE A 389 -2.07 -21.81 -5.64
N ALA A 390 -3.30 -21.74 -6.16
CA ALA A 390 -3.55 -21.83 -7.60
C ALA A 390 -2.92 -20.65 -8.36
N GLY A 391 -2.96 -19.45 -7.79
CA GLY A 391 -2.29 -18.27 -8.35
C GLY A 391 -0.78 -18.47 -8.45
N PHE A 392 -0.12 -18.93 -7.38
CA PHE A 392 1.31 -19.24 -7.42
C PHE A 392 1.66 -20.32 -8.45
N ALA A 393 0.82 -21.35 -8.59
CA ALA A 393 1.01 -22.39 -9.62
C ALA A 393 0.85 -21.83 -11.05
N ALA A 394 -0.10 -20.90 -11.26
CA ALA A 394 -0.28 -20.22 -12.54
C ALA A 394 0.92 -19.30 -12.87
N ASP A 395 1.50 -18.63 -11.89
CA ASP A 395 2.69 -17.79 -12.07
C ASP A 395 3.91 -18.65 -12.44
N ALA A 396 4.07 -19.81 -11.79
CA ALA A 396 5.09 -20.79 -12.14
C ALA A 396 4.94 -21.31 -13.58
N LYS A 397 3.70 -21.54 -14.05
CA LYS A 397 3.41 -21.95 -15.43
C LYS A 397 3.76 -20.85 -16.42
N ALA A 398 3.35 -19.62 -16.13
CA ALA A 398 3.66 -18.45 -16.95
C ALA A 398 5.18 -18.23 -17.06
N LEU A 399 5.94 -18.50 -16.00
CA LEU A 399 7.40 -18.42 -16.02
C LEU A 399 8.02 -19.45 -16.98
N LEU A 400 7.57 -20.72 -16.94
CA LEU A 400 8.06 -21.73 -17.89
C LEU A 400 7.72 -21.35 -19.34
N ASP A 401 6.51 -20.86 -19.59
CA ASP A 401 6.07 -20.42 -20.92
C ASP A 401 6.90 -19.24 -21.43
N HIS A 402 7.16 -18.25 -20.56
CA HIS A 402 8.00 -17.11 -20.87
C HIS A 402 9.42 -17.52 -21.28
N LEU A 403 9.96 -18.57 -20.65
CA LEU A 403 11.28 -19.12 -20.94
C LEU A 403 11.29 -20.12 -22.11
N GLY A 404 10.14 -20.41 -22.71
CA GLY A 404 10.00 -21.39 -23.80
C GLY A 404 10.22 -22.84 -23.36
N LEU A 405 10.08 -23.14 -22.07
CA LEU A 405 10.32 -24.46 -21.49
C LEU A 405 9.06 -25.32 -21.56
N LYS A 406 9.14 -26.43 -22.32
CA LYS A 406 8.01 -27.36 -22.48
C LYS A 406 7.80 -28.26 -21.28
N LYS A 407 8.88 -28.61 -20.58
CA LYS A 407 8.89 -29.46 -19.40
C LYS A 407 10.00 -29.06 -18.44
N ALA A 408 9.82 -29.39 -17.15
CA ALA A 408 10.83 -29.26 -16.13
C ALA A 408 10.65 -30.32 -15.03
N HIS A 409 11.74 -30.66 -14.34
CA HIS A 409 11.65 -31.24 -13.00
C HIS A 409 11.14 -30.16 -12.04
N VAL A 410 10.22 -30.49 -11.15
CA VAL A 410 9.61 -29.53 -10.22
C VAL A 410 9.99 -29.87 -8.79
N VAL A 411 10.46 -28.87 -8.05
CA VAL A 411 10.87 -29.02 -6.65
C VAL A 411 10.13 -27.99 -5.81
N GLY A 412 9.35 -28.45 -4.82
CA GLY A 412 8.56 -27.57 -3.95
C GLY A 412 8.85 -27.80 -2.47
N HIS A 413 9.10 -26.73 -1.71
CA HIS A 413 9.31 -26.78 -0.27
C HIS A 413 8.11 -26.26 0.51
N SER A 414 7.65 -26.98 1.53
CA SER A 414 6.59 -26.50 2.44
C SER A 414 5.32 -26.10 1.68
N MET A 415 4.84 -24.86 1.82
CA MET A 415 3.78 -24.26 1.00
C MET A 415 4.06 -24.39 -0.50
N GLY A 416 5.31 -24.20 -0.93
CA GLY A 416 5.75 -24.43 -2.30
C GLY A 416 5.60 -25.88 -2.75
N GLY A 417 5.57 -26.84 -1.82
CA GLY A 417 5.20 -28.24 -2.09
C GLY A 417 3.72 -28.38 -2.46
N LEU A 418 2.82 -27.69 -1.77
CA LEU A 418 1.39 -27.65 -2.13
C LEU A 418 1.16 -26.90 -3.46
N VAL A 419 1.95 -25.85 -3.71
CA VAL A 419 1.98 -25.19 -5.03
C VAL A 419 2.46 -26.18 -6.10
N ALA A 420 3.51 -26.97 -5.83
CA ALA A 420 4.05 -27.94 -6.76
C ALA A 420 3.06 -29.09 -7.08
N THR A 421 2.34 -29.62 -6.08
CA THR A 421 1.30 -30.64 -6.33
C THR A 421 0.10 -30.05 -7.08
N THR A 422 -0.29 -28.82 -6.77
CA THR A 422 -1.34 -28.11 -7.52
C THR A 422 -0.91 -27.87 -8.97
N PHE A 423 0.34 -27.44 -9.18
CA PHE A 423 0.95 -27.27 -10.49
C PHE A 423 0.97 -28.57 -11.28
N ALA A 424 1.46 -29.67 -10.68
CA ALA A 424 1.55 -30.96 -11.34
C ALA A 424 0.18 -31.60 -11.65
N ALA A 425 -0.83 -31.38 -10.81
CA ALA A 425 -2.19 -31.86 -11.07
C ALA A 425 -2.91 -31.03 -12.16
N THR A 426 -2.59 -29.73 -12.25
CA THR A 426 -3.22 -28.81 -13.21
C THR A 426 -2.54 -28.87 -14.58
N TYR A 427 -1.21 -29.02 -14.60
CA TYR A 427 -0.37 -29.05 -15.79
C TYR A 427 0.48 -30.33 -15.83
N PRO A 428 -0.13 -31.53 -15.88
CA PRO A 428 0.61 -32.79 -15.81
C PRO A 428 1.67 -32.96 -16.91
N ASP A 429 1.39 -32.46 -18.11
CA ASP A 429 2.26 -32.62 -19.28
C ASP A 429 3.58 -31.83 -19.20
N VAL A 430 3.67 -30.82 -18.31
CA VAL A 430 4.88 -29.98 -18.17
C VAL A 430 5.81 -30.43 -17.04
N VAL A 431 5.46 -31.49 -16.31
CA VAL A 431 6.25 -32.01 -15.19
C VAL A 431 6.97 -33.28 -15.62
N ASP A 432 8.30 -33.28 -15.61
CA ASP A 432 9.09 -34.49 -15.83
C ASP A 432 9.15 -35.34 -14.55
N ASN A 433 9.79 -34.83 -13.50
CA ASN A 433 9.84 -35.48 -12.18
C ASN A 433 9.50 -34.47 -11.08
N LEU A 434 9.03 -34.96 -9.93
CA LEU A 434 8.54 -34.14 -8.83
C LEU A 434 9.28 -34.46 -7.52
N LEU A 435 9.81 -33.44 -6.85
CA LEU A 435 10.35 -33.55 -5.50
C LEU A 435 9.58 -32.64 -4.55
N LEU A 436 8.99 -33.24 -3.52
CA LEU A 436 8.23 -32.58 -2.48
C LEU A 436 9.06 -32.57 -1.19
N VAL A 437 9.53 -31.39 -0.77
CA VAL A 437 10.41 -31.21 0.40
C VAL A 437 9.60 -30.66 1.57
N GLY A 438 9.31 -31.49 2.58
CA GLY A 438 8.47 -31.08 3.71
C GLY A 438 7.12 -30.50 3.27
N ALA A 439 6.56 -31.02 2.17
CA ALA A 439 5.41 -30.40 1.51
C ALA A 439 4.17 -30.43 2.39
N THR A 440 3.46 -29.30 2.42
CA THR A 440 2.18 -29.22 3.13
C THR A 440 1.04 -29.74 2.24
N LYS A 441 -0.11 -29.96 2.88
CA LYS A 441 -1.41 -30.21 2.25
C LYS A 441 -2.42 -29.17 2.74
N SER A 442 -3.68 -29.24 2.31
CA SER A 442 -4.71 -28.37 2.88
C SER A 442 -4.88 -28.60 4.39
N PHE A 443 -5.14 -27.52 5.12
CA PHE A 443 -5.21 -27.54 6.58
C PHE A 443 -6.63 -27.82 7.06
N ALA A 444 -6.74 -28.61 8.14
CA ALA A 444 -7.97 -28.69 8.91
C ALA A 444 -8.29 -27.35 9.61
N GLU A 445 -9.50 -27.19 10.12
CA GLU A 445 -10.00 -25.92 10.67
C GLU A 445 -9.06 -25.29 11.72
N ALA A 446 -8.51 -26.09 12.64
CA ALA A 446 -7.54 -25.60 13.62
C ALA A 446 -6.26 -25.03 12.98
N GLY A 447 -5.77 -25.65 11.90
CA GLY A 447 -4.62 -25.16 11.14
C GLY A 447 -4.94 -23.89 10.36
N LYS A 448 -6.15 -23.79 9.79
CA LYS A 448 -6.64 -22.57 9.13
C LYS A 448 -6.69 -21.41 10.11
N GLN A 449 -7.22 -21.62 11.31
CA GLN A 449 -7.26 -20.62 12.37
C GLN A 449 -5.85 -20.20 12.83
N ALA A 450 -4.92 -21.15 12.93
CA ALA A 450 -3.53 -20.84 13.26
C ALA A 450 -2.85 -19.96 12.19
N LEU A 451 -3.10 -20.23 10.90
CA LEU A 451 -2.59 -19.42 9.79
C LEU A 451 -3.21 -18.02 9.76
N THR A 452 -4.54 -17.92 9.94
CA THR A 452 -5.23 -16.62 10.04
C THR A 452 -4.75 -15.82 11.25
N GLY A 453 -4.54 -16.48 12.39
CA GLY A 453 -3.96 -15.88 13.59
C GLY A 453 -2.53 -15.39 13.35
N ARG A 454 -1.72 -16.15 12.61
CA ARG A 454 -0.37 -15.73 12.20
C ARG A 454 -0.41 -14.49 11.30
N ALA A 455 -1.32 -14.44 10.32
CA ALA A 455 -1.50 -13.27 9.45
C ALA A 455 -1.84 -12.01 10.28
N LYS A 456 -2.73 -12.17 11.27
CA LYS A 456 -3.06 -11.11 12.23
C LYS A 456 -1.82 -10.65 13.01
N THR A 457 -1.05 -11.57 13.59
CA THR A 457 0.19 -11.25 14.31
C THR A 457 1.18 -10.47 13.43
N VAL A 458 1.33 -10.84 12.15
CA VAL A 458 2.22 -10.12 11.22
C VAL A 458 1.76 -8.69 10.99
N ARG A 459 0.46 -8.48 10.78
CA ARG A 459 -0.10 -7.13 10.56
C ARG A 459 -0.04 -6.26 11.81
N GLU A 460 -0.19 -6.85 12.99
CA GLU A 460 -0.18 -6.13 14.27
C GLU A 460 1.25 -5.85 14.78
N SER A 461 2.15 -6.82 14.65
CA SER A 461 3.44 -6.85 15.36
C SER A 461 4.66 -7.14 14.47
N GLY A 462 4.47 -7.27 13.15
CA GLY A 462 5.53 -7.62 12.21
C GLY A 462 5.96 -9.09 12.29
N LEU A 463 7.08 -9.42 11.64
CA LEU A 463 7.54 -10.80 11.45
C LEU A 463 8.42 -11.36 12.57
N ASP A 464 8.94 -10.51 13.46
CA ASP A 464 9.82 -10.95 14.56
C ASP A 464 9.18 -11.99 15.49
N PRO A 465 7.92 -11.81 15.97
CA PRO A 465 7.26 -12.82 16.80
C PRO A 465 7.04 -14.15 16.05
N VAL A 466 6.75 -14.07 14.75
CA VAL A 466 6.56 -15.26 13.90
C VAL A 466 7.88 -16.00 13.70
N ALA A 467 8.96 -15.28 13.42
CA ALA A 467 10.29 -15.87 13.30
C ALA A 467 10.71 -16.56 14.61
N ALA A 468 10.48 -15.93 15.76
CA ALA A 468 10.76 -16.53 17.06
C ALA A 468 10.00 -17.86 17.26
N GLN A 469 8.71 -17.92 16.90
CA GLN A 469 7.92 -19.16 16.95
C GLN A 469 8.45 -20.23 15.99
N ILE A 470 8.82 -19.85 14.76
CA ILE A 470 9.36 -20.79 13.76
C ILE A 470 10.70 -21.37 14.19
N LEU A 471 11.59 -20.58 14.81
CA LEU A 471 12.87 -21.09 15.31
C LEU A 471 12.71 -22.14 16.41
N VAL A 472 11.64 -22.06 17.21
CA VAL A 472 11.35 -23.00 18.28
C VAL A 472 10.65 -24.26 17.74
N GLY A 473 9.63 -24.07 16.90
CA GLY A 473 8.72 -25.13 16.46
C GLY A 473 9.10 -25.79 15.12
N GLY A 474 9.85 -25.11 14.28
CA GLY A 474 10.15 -25.53 12.91
C GLY A 474 11.55 -26.13 12.70
N LEU A 475 12.44 -26.11 13.70
CA LEU A 475 13.79 -26.67 13.61
C LEU A 475 13.94 -27.90 14.50
N ALA A 476 14.75 -28.87 14.07
CA ALA A 476 15.11 -30.04 14.88
C ALA A 476 15.91 -29.65 16.13
N GLU A 477 15.88 -30.50 17.16
CA GLU A 477 16.65 -30.29 18.39
C GLU A 477 18.16 -30.21 18.14
N LEU A 478 18.67 -31.04 17.21
CA LEU A 478 20.07 -30.98 16.80
C LEU A 478 20.42 -29.61 16.18
N THR A 479 19.58 -29.10 15.28
CA THR A 479 19.79 -27.77 14.67
C THR A 479 19.72 -26.66 15.71
N LYS A 480 18.75 -26.74 16.63
CA LYS A 480 18.60 -25.80 17.75
C LYS A 480 19.78 -25.83 18.72
N SER A 481 20.53 -26.91 18.84
CA SER A 481 21.69 -26.97 19.74
C SER A 481 23.01 -26.66 19.04
N SER A 482 23.17 -27.04 17.77
CA SER A 482 24.49 -27.12 17.12
C SER A 482 24.67 -26.31 15.83
N LYS A 483 23.60 -25.74 15.24
CA LYS A 483 23.66 -25.07 13.92
C LYS A 483 23.24 -23.59 13.97
N PRO A 484 24.03 -22.69 14.59
CA PRO A 484 23.66 -21.28 14.76
C PRO A 484 23.50 -20.50 13.44
N LEU A 485 24.24 -20.87 12.39
CA LEU A 485 24.08 -20.25 11.06
C LEU A 485 22.73 -20.60 10.43
N VAL A 486 22.26 -21.84 10.59
CA VAL A 486 20.94 -22.26 10.10
C VAL A 486 19.84 -21.47 10.80
N LYS A 487 19.92 -21.31 12.12
CA LYS A 487 18.97 -20.46 12.86
C LYS A 487 18.98 -19.02 12.37
N SER A 488 20.16 -18.47 12.11
CA SER A 488 20.31 -17.08 11.64
C SER A 488 19.72 -16.92 10.24
N TYR A 489 19.98 -17.87 9.35
CA TYR A 489 19.38 -17.91 8.02
C TYR A 489 17.86 -17.97 8.08
N VAL A 490 17.29 -18.89 8.87
CA VAL A 490 15.84 -19.05 9.02
C VAL A 490 15.21 -17.80 9.60
N LYS A 491 15.82 -17.21 10.63
CA LYS A 491 15.36 -15.92 11.18
C LYS A 491 15.36 -14.86 10.10
N LEU A 492 16.47 -14.70 9.38
CA LEU A 492 16.61 -13.68 8.35
C LEU A 492 15.56 -13.86 7.26
N SER A 493 15.44 -15.07 6.70
CA SER A 493 14.46 -15.43 5.66
C SER A 493 13.04 -14.99 6.04
N ILE A 494 12.60 -15.29 7.27
CA ILE A 494 11.28 -14.88 7.74
C ILE A 494 11.21 -13.37 7.91
N THR A 495 12.17 -12.76 8.62
CA THR A 495 12.10 -11.32 8.99
C THR A 495 12.30 -10.36 7.82
N THR A 496 12.94 -10.78 6.72
CA THR A 496 13.13 -9.96 5.52
C THR A 496 12.02 -10.13 4.49
N SER A 497 11.05 -11.02 4.74
CA SER A 497 9.88 -11.14 3.89
C SER A 497 9.00 -9.87 3.98
N PRO A 498 8.38 -9.39 2.89
CA PRO A 498 7.38 -8.33 2.96
C PRO A 498 6.23 -8.73 3.91
N PRO A 499 5.94 -7.96 4.99
CA PRO A 499 4.96 -8.37 5.99
C PRO A 499 3.56 -8.65 5.42
N GLU A 500 3.05 -7.78 4.55
CA GLU A 500 1.71 -7.95 3.99
C GLU A 500 1.64 -9.12 3.00
N GLY A 501 2.68 -9.33 2.18
CA GLY A 501 2.77 -10.50 1.32
C GLY A 501 2.77 -11.81 2.10
N TYR A 502 3.53 -11.87 3.21
CA TYR A 502 3.52 -13.02 4.11
C TYR A 502 2.12 -13.24 4.73
N ALA A 503 1.46 -12.17 5.20
CA ALA A 503 0.14 -12.25 5.80
C ALA A 503 -0.93 -12.75 4.80
N LEU A 504 -0.93 -12.22 3.58
CA LEU A 504 -1.83 -12.67 2.52
C LEU A 504 -1.55 -14.11 2.11
N ALA A 505 -0.29 -14.54 2.07
CA ALA A 505 0.05 -15.92 1.77
C ALA A 505 -0.39 -16.89 2.89
N CYS A 506 -0.38 -16.47 4.16
CA CYS A 506 -0.98 -17.24 5.25
C CYS A 506 -2.49 -17.44 5.02
N LEU A 507 -3.21 -16.39 4.60
CA LEU A 507 -4.63 -16.46 4.30
C LEU A 507 -4.90 -17.33 3.06
N GLY A 508 -4.10 -17.19 2.01
CA GLY A 508 -4.17 -18.01 0.80
C GLY A 508 -3.93 -19.50 1.08
N LEU A 509 -2.97 -19.80 1.96
CA LEU A 509 -2.70 -21.17 2.41
C LEU A 509 -3.82 -21.72 3.30
N ALA A 510 -4.42 -20.89 4.16
CA ALA A 510 -5.58 -21.29 4.96
C ALA A 510 -6.82 -21.59 4.10
N ALA A 511 -6.99 -20.84 3.01
CA ALA A 511 -8.08 -21.02 2.05
C ALA A 511 -7.82 -22.16 1.02
N ALA A 512 -6.62 -22.72 1.00
CA ALA A 512 -6.23 -23.71 0.01
C ALA A 512 -7.07 -24.99 0.10
N SER A 513 -7.33 -25.57 -1.07
CA SER A 513 -7.97 -26.88 -1.23
C SER A 513 -6.95 -27.91 -1.70
N GLU A 514 -7.22 -29.18 -1.45
CA GLU A 514 -6.39 -30.25 -2.02
C GLU A 514 -6.51 -30.25 -3.56
N PRO A 515 -5.40 -30.40 -4.31
CA PRO A 515 -5.48 -30.67 -5.73
C PRO A 515 -5.97 -32.10 -6.00
N ASP A 516 -6.37 -32.36 -7.24
CA ASP A 516 -6.65 -33.72 -7.70
C ASP A 516 -5.34 -34.49 -7.89
N TYR A 517 -4.83 -35.07 -6.81
CA TYR A 517 -3.57 -35.83 -6.79
C TYR A 517 -3.52 -36.95 -7.84
N SER A 518 -4.67 -37.49 -8.24
CA SER A 518 -4.75 -38.57 -9.23
C SER A 518 -4.32 -38.14 -10.64
N LYS A 519 -4.29 -36.82 -10.90
CA LYS A 519 -3.83 -36.24 -12.16
C LYS A 519 -2.32 -36.05 -12.23
N ILE A 520 -1.60 -36.20 -11.11
CA ILE A 520 -0.14 -36.07 -11.11
C ILE A 520 0.46 -37.26 -11.88
N SER A 521 1.05 -36.98 -13.04
CA SER A 521 1.63 -37.99 -13.94
C SER A 521 3.15 -37.83 -14.12
N ALA A 522 3.84 -37.24 -13.13
CA ALA A 522 5.29 -37.12 -13.13
C ALA A 522 5.94 -38.52 -13.23
N GLY A 523 7.02 -38.65 -13.99
CA GLY A 523 7.71 -39.92 -14.21
C GLY A 523 8.23 -40.54 -12.92
N LYS A 524 8.82 -39.71 -12.04
CA LYS A 524 9.17 -40.06 -10.66
C LYS A 524 8.71 -38.98 -9.70
N THR A 525 8.11 -39.39 -8.58
CA THR A 525 7.80 -38.49 -7.46
C THR A 525 8.52 -38.95 -6.19
N VAL A 526 9.22 -38.03 -5.53
CA VAL A 526 9.88 -38.27 -4.24
C VAL A 526 9.35 -37.28 -3.20
N ILE A 527 9.06 -37.77 -2.01
CA ILE A 527 8.63 -36.99 -0.85
C ILE A 527 9.75 -37.06 0.19
N LEU A 528 10.48 -35.95 0.34
CA LEU A 528 11.51 -35.78 1.35
C LEU A 528 10.90 -35.22 2.63
N ALA A 529 11.01 -35.98 3.73
CA ALA A 529 10.42 -35.62 5.01
C ALA A 529 11.45 -35.65 6.15
N GLY A 530 11.29 -34.75 7.12
CA GLY A 530 12.11 -34.70 8.32
C GLY A 530 11.40 -35.43 9.46
N LYS A 531 12.11 -36.27 10.21
CA LYS A 531 11.50 -37.00 11.34
C LYS A 531 11.04 -36.08 12.48
N GLU A 532 11.60 -34.87 12.58
CA GLU A 532 11.22 -33.85 13.57
C GLU A 532 10.40 -32.71 12.97
N ASP A 533 9.94 -32.81 11.72
CA ASP A 533 9.13 -31.79 11.08
C ASP A 533 7.72 -31.72 11.69
N LYS A 534 7.45 -30.69 12.48
CA LYS A 534 6.14 -30.45 13.10
C LYS A 534 5.18 -29.66 12.22
N THR A 535 5.68 -29.05 11.14
CA THR A 535 4.86 -28.27 10.20
C THR A 535 4.28 -29.18 9.13
N SER A 536 5.07 -30.11 8.62
CA SER A 536 4.63 -31.23 7.79
C SER A 536 4.90 -32.56 8.50
N PRO A 537 4.09 -32.92 9.51
CA PRO A 537 4.29 -34.13 10.30
C PRO A 537 4.17 -35.40 9.46
N ALA A 538 4.62 -36.53 10.02
CA ALA A 538 4.66 -37.80 9.30
C ALA A 538 3.32 -38.21 8.66
N ALA A 539 2.20 -37.93 9.34
CA ALA A 539 0.86 -38.16 8.80
C ALA A 539 0.58 -37.39 7.49
N THR A 540 1.12 -36.19 7.32
CA THR A 540 1.03 -35.44 6.06
C THR A 540 1.84 -36.11 4.95
N THR A 541 3.06 -36.54 5.27
CA THR A 541 3.93 -37.26 4.33
C THR A 541 3.29 -38.58 3.87
N GLU A 542 2.76 -39.36 4.80
CA GLU A 542 2.09 -40.63 4.53
C GLU A 542 0.82 -40.43 3.69
N PHE A 543 0.03 -39.39 4.01
CA PHE A 543 -1.13 -39.01 3.20
C PHE A 543 -0.73 -38.68 1.75
N LEU A 544 0.28 -37.83 1.55
CA LEU A 544 0.74 -37.48 0.20
C LEU A 544 1.25 -38.71 -0.55
N HIS A 545 1.95 -39.62 0.12
CA HIS A 545 2.43 -40.86 -0.47
C HIS A 545 1.28 -41.79 -0.90
N GLU A 546 0.22 -41.89 -0.09
CA GLU A 546 -0.97 -42.65 -0.42
C GLU A 546 -1.73 -42.04 -1.62
N GLN A 547 -1.85 -40.71 -1.67
CA GLN A 547 -2.58 -40.03 -2.73
C GLN A 547 -1.80 -39.98 -4.06
N ILE A 548 -0.48 -39.88 -4.02
CA ILE A 548 0.38 -39.80 -5.21
C ILE A 548 0.97 -41.19 -5.49
N LYS A 549 0.26 -41.95 -6.34
CA LYS A 549 0.63 -43.32 -6.68
C LYS A 549 2.04 -43.41 -7.24
N GLY A 550 2.81 -44.36 -6.71
CA GLY A 550 4.19 -44.61 -7.15
C GLY A 550 5.22 -43.61 -6.64
N SER A 551 4.83 -42.71 -5.72
CA SER A 551 5.79 -41.85 -5.04
C SER A 551 6.71 -42.66 -4.10
N GLU A 552 7.89 -42.15 -3.79
CA GLU A 552 8.82 -42.71 -2.80
C GLU A 552 8.98 -41.75 -1.61
N ILE A 553 9.13 -42.26 -0.38
CA ILE A 553 9.43 -41.42 0.79
C ILE A 553 10.90 -41.55 1.16
N ILE A 554 11.57 -40.42 1.37
CA ILE A 554 12.90 -40.35 1.98
C ILE A 554 12.76 -39.65 3.34
N TRP A 555 13.19 -40.32 4.41
CA TRP A 555 13.20 -39.76 5.76
C TRP A 555 14.60 -39.27 6.13
N LEU A 556 14.69 -38.02 6.59
CA LEU A 556 15.89 -37.46 7.18
C LEU A 556 15.80 -37.45 8.71
N GLU A 557 16.80 -38.04 9.35
CA GLU A 557 16.93 -38.07 10.80
C GLU A 557 17.47 -36.73 11.32
N ASN A 558 16.99 -36.29 12.49
CA ASN A 558 17.38 -35.01 13.11
C ASN A 558 17.14 -33.76 12.23
N VAL A 559 16.09 -33.80 11.40
CA VAL A 559 15.70 -32.70 10.50
C VAL A 559 14.27 -32.25 10.81
N GLY A 560 14.11 -30.93 10.98
CA GLY A 560 12.84 -30.26 11.15
C GLY A 560 12.23 -29.88 9.78
N HIS A 561 11.66 -28.69 9.70
CA HIS A 561 10.92 -28.22 8.52
C HIS A 561 11.81 -27.53 7.47
N TRP A 562 13.07 -27.23 7.79
CA TRP A 562 13.97 -26.47 6.92
C TRP A 562 15.02 -27.38 6.28
N HIS A 563 14.59 -28.47 5.63
CA HIS A 563 15.43 -29.56 5.12
C HIS A 563 16.67 -29.08 4.36
N GLY A 564 16.48 -28.16 3.41
CA GLY A 564 17.55 -27.66 2.54
C GLY A 564 18.68 -26.93 3.24
N VAL A 565 18.50 -26.53 4.50
CA VAL A 565 19.54 -25.89 5.34
C VAL A 565 19.86 -26.68 6.60
N GLU A 566 18.93 -27.50 7.09
CA GLU A 566 19.19 -28.41 8.22
C GLU A 566 20.01 -29.62 7.79
N ASP A 567 19.78 -30.18 6.60
CA ASP A 567 20.55 -31.29 6.02
C ASP A 567 20.69 -31.09 4.51
N VAL A 568 21.73 -30.32 4.15
CA VAL A 568 22.06 -30.00 2.77
C VAL A 568 22.36 -31.25 1.95
N GLU A 569 23.09 -32.21 2.52
CA GLU A 569 23.51 -33.43 1.82
C GLU A 569 22.31 -34.37 1.59
N GLY A 570 21.48 -34.59 2.62
CA GLY A 570 20.24 -35.36 2.47
C GLY A 570 19.30 -34.75 1.44
N THR A 571 19.15 -33.42 1.45
CA THR A 571 18.33 -32.71 0.47
C THR A 571 18.91 -32.78 -0.94
N ALA A 572 20.23 -32.63 -1.09
CA ALA A 572 20.93 -32.79 -2.37
C ALA A 572 20.79 -34.21 -2.92
N ASN A 573 20.91 -35.24 -2.09
CA ASN A 573 20.75 -36.63 -2.51
C ASN A 573 19.31 -36.93 -2.98
N ALA A 574 18.31 -36.39 -2.28
CA ALA A 574 16.91 -36.49 -2.72
C ALA A 574 16.68 -35.78 -4.05
N LEU A 575 17.23 -34.57 -4.23
CA LEU A 575 17.18 -33.84 -5.49
C LEU A 575 17.82 -34.63 -6.63
N LYS A 576 19.02 -35.15 -6.42
CA LYS A 576 19.71 -36.01 -7.40
C LYS A 576 18.90 -37.27 -7.77
N SER A 577 18.05 -37.78 -6.88
CA SER A 577 17.28 -39.00 -7.13
C SER A 577 16.13 -38.83 -8.14
N ILE A 578 15.80 -37.59 -8.51
CA ILE A 578 14.75 -37.25 -9.50
C ILE A 578 15.31 -36.61 -10.78
N LEU A 579 16.63 -36.44 -10.89
CA LEU A 579 17.34 -35.94 -12.07
C LEU A 579 17.96 -37.12 -12.80
#